data_AF-A0A5J4WXT6-F1
#
_entry.id   AF-A0A5J4WXT6-F1
#
_cell.length_a   1.000
_cell.length_b   1.000
_cell.length_c   1.000
_cell.angle_alpha   90.00
_cell.angle_beta   90.00
_cell.angle_gamma   90.00
#
_symmetry.space_group_name_H-M   'P 1'
#
loop_
_entity.id
_entity.type
_entity.pdbx_description
1 polymer ?
#
loop_
_entity_poly.entity_id
_entity_poly.type
_entity_poly.pdbx_seq_one_letter_code
_entity_poly.pdbx_strand_id
1 'polypeptide(L)'
;MLLLVFTLVLLSVAKPSISRKINENEWTKVIQYYTQKIDDNDILTIDSRVDNSYTNKPIYAFRPLREGTSIEDKSFSSLPKEEITNLKIAQYLSQYQVRCQQQDYYSMRHQALLGYTIKAIKDIDIVPSMTWLIAKSPEKVTYIDKDGDTRNVVTGHKCASERNPLDYYGFTLKKYGVASTECFVNNQVPVDTTKCTNESDPEAQPDVIMKGYRDGIITGNNATTMKLALTRFGVVANTQGYAYGIIFGWEDDNWLLAPFEYDQEKFEVTKVPINGSEYHEGEVIFNEDFAIDCSSEIQADTIQDVCPCPIDKKDLEKDPRYFKGGICYSGSMRVTLSVITTTMLLPILVLLL
;
A
#
# COMPACT_ATOMS: atom_id res chain seq x y z
N MET A 1 -34.24 -15.50 -52.48
CA MET A 1 -33.89 -16.32 -51.30
C MET A 1 -32.84 -15.55 -50.52
N LEU A 2 -33.17 -15.18 -49.29
CA LEU A 2 -32.41 -14.33 -48.36
C LEU A 2 -30.90 -14.60 -48.31
N LEU A 3 -30.09 -13.55 -48.30
CA LEU A 3 -28.94 -13.45 -47.38
C LEU A 3 -28.49 -11.98 -47.24
N LEU A 4 -29.08 -11.32 -46.24
CA LEU A 4 -28.55 -10.15 -45.57
C LEU A 4 -27.46 -10.66 -44.60
N VAL A 5 -26.22 -10.21 -44.74
CA VAL A 5 -25.21 -10.36 -43.67
C VAL A 5 -24.69 -8.97 -43.33
N PHE A 6 -25.05 -8.56 -42.12
CA PHE A 6 -24.56 -7.40 -41.40
C PHE A 6 -23.03 -7.51 -41.21
N THR A 7 -22.27 -6.57 -41.74
CA THR A 7 -20.93 -6.23 -41.22
C THR A 7 -21.06 -5.00 -40.35
N LEU A 8 -21.20 -5.22 -39.03
CA LEU A 8 -21.23 -4.18 -38.01
C LEU A 8 -19.95 -4.27 -37.16
N VAL A 9 -19.13 -3.22 -37.27
CA VAL A 9 -18.31 -2.57 -36.23
C VAL A 9 -17.44 -3.44 -35.32
N LEU A 10 -16.13 -3.41 -35.57
CA LEU A 10 -15.09 -3.46 -34.54
C LEU A 10 -14.02 -2.39 -34.84
N LEU A 11 -14.41 -1.11 -34.74
CA LEU A 11 -13.43 -0.06 -34.47
C LEU A 11 -13.12 -0.13 -32.97
N SER A 12 -12.12 -0.95 -32.64
CA SER A 12 -11.41 -0.87 -31.37
C SER A 12 -10.82 0.54 -31.26
N VAL A 13 -11.52 1.40 -30.53
CA VAL A 13 -11.00 2.71 -30.13
C VAL A 13 -9.88 2.42 -29.13
N ALA A 14 -8.64 2.41 -29.61
CA ALA A 14 -7.49 2.55 -28.74
C ALA A 14 -7.69 3.85 -27.96
N LYS A 15 -8.10 3.75 -26.68
CA LYS A 15 -8.10 4.90 -25.78
C LYS A 15 -6.65 5.40 -25.72
N PRO A 16 -6.33 6.62 -26.17
CA PRO A 16 -5.02 7.17 -25.92
C PRO A 16 -4.86 7.27 -24.41
N SER A 17 -3.91 6.53 -23.84
CA SER A 17 -3.50 6.76 -22.46
C SER A 17 -2.87 8.15 -22.44
N ILE A 18 -3.61 9.11 -21.89
CA ILE A 18 -3.07 10.44 -21.62
C ILE A 18 -2.05 10.26 -20.50
N SER A 19 -0.80 10.05 -20.88
CA SER A 19 0.36 10.17 -20.00
C SER A 19 0.46 11.64 -19.59
N ARG A 20 -0.19 11.98 -18.46
CA ARG A 20 0.03 13.27 -17.81
C ARG A 20 1.48 13.29 -17.34
N LYS A 21 2.25 14.27 -17.80
CA LYS A 21 3.56 14.59 -17.19
C LYS A 21 3.32 14.95 -15.72
N ILE A 22 3.59 14.00 -14.85
CA ILE A 22 3.59 14.18 -13.39
C ILE A 22 4.69 15.22 -13.10
N ASN A 23 4.32 16.30 -12.44
CA ASN A 23 5.27 17.37 -12.08
C ASN A 23 6.34 16.78 -11.16
N GLU A 24 7.61 17.20 -11.22
CA GLU A 24 8.70 16.58 -10.43
C GLU A 24 8.40 16.57 -8.90
N ASN A 25 7.56 17.48 -8.41
CA ASN A 25 7.11 17.52 -7.01
C ASN A 25 5.99 16.50 -6.67
N GLU A 26 5.26 15.96 -7.65
CA GLU A 26 4.18 14.97 -7.46
C GLU A 26 4.72 13.54 -7.27
N TRP A 27 6.01 13.28 -7.51
CA TRP A 27 6.67 11.99 -7.23
C TRP A 27 6.78 11.68 -5.73
N THR A 28 6.45 12.63 -4.87
CA THR A 28 6.61 12.52 -3.42
C THR A 28 5.39 11.96 -2.68
N LYS A 29 4.32 11.57 -3.38
CA LYS A 29 3.06 11.07 -2.77
C LYS A 29 2.48 9.88 -3.52
N VAL A 30 3.33 8.97 -3.98
CA VAL A 30 2.92 7.80 -4.73
C VAL A 30 3.25 6.52 -4.00
N ILE A 31 2.48 5.48 -4.29
CA ILE A 31 2.83 4.11 -4.03
C ILE A 31 3.43 3.52 -5.30
N GLN A 32 4.62 2.95 -5.19
CA GLN A 32 5.32 2.24 -6.24
C GLN A 32 5.15 0.73 -6.03
N TYR A 33 4.76 0.01 -7.08
CA TYR A 33 4.57 -1.44 -6.99
C TYR A 33 4.71 -2.08 -8.38
N TYR A 34 5.09 -3.36 -8.39
CA TYR A 34 5.20 -4.16 -9.62
C TYR A 34 3.84 -4.39 -10.28
N THR A 35 3.69 -4.40 -11.60
CA THR A 35 2.38 -4.66 -12.24
C THR A 35 2.16 -6.11 -12.67
N GLN A 36 3.23 -6.91 -12.68
CA GLN A 36 3.22 -8.30 -13.12
C GLN A 36 2.29 -9.14 -12.23
N LYS A 37 1.89 -10.29 -12.76
CA LYS A 37 0.95 -11.23 -12.14
C LYS A 37 1.44 -12.65 -12.34
N ILE A 38 1.07 -13.52 -11.41
CA ILE A 38 1.20 -14.96 -11.56
C ILE A 38 0.09 -15.41 -12.54
N ASP A 39 0.46 -16.12 -13.60
CA ASP A 39 -0.50 -16.66 -14.57
C ASP A 39 -1.19 -17.93 -14.05
N ASP A 40 -2.15 -18.48 -14.79
CA ASP A 40 -2.92 -19.66 -14.37
C ASP A 40 -2.08 -20.95 -14.26
N ASN A 41 -0.86 -20.96 -14.80
CA ASN A 41 0.10 -22.07 -14.67
C ASN A 41 1.10 -21.85 -13.52
N ASP A 42 0.83 -20.89 -12.64
CA ASP A 42 1.70 -20.53 -11.53
C ASP A 42 3.09 -20.02 -11.93
N ILE A 43 3.16 -19.37 -13.10
CA ILE A 43 4.38 -18.74 -13.60
C ILE A 43 4.28 -17.23 -13.40
N LEU A 44 5.29 -16.64 -12.76
CA LEU A 44 5.49 -15.20 -12.71
C LEU A 44 6.50 -14.80 -13.80
N THR A 45 6.12 -13.92 -14.72
CA THR A 45 7.04 -13.38 -15.73
C THR A 45 7.45 -11.95 -15.37
N ILE A 46 8.76 -11.71 -15.24
CA ILE A 46 9.36 -10.40 -15.00
C ILE A 46 10.12 -10.00 -16.27
N ASP A 47 9.51 -9.13 -17.08
CA ASP A 47 10.07 -8.67 -18.35
C ASP A 47 10.68 -7.26 -18.20
N SER A 48 12.01 -7.19 -18.33
CA SER A 48 12.79 -5.96 -18.18
C SER A 48 12.81 -5.09 -19.44
N ARG A 49 12.26 -5.58 -20.56
CA ARG A 49 12.10 -4.80 -21.81
C ARG A 49 10.89 -3.88 -21.75
N VAL A 50 9.94 -4.19 -20.88
CA VAL A 50 8.80 -3.33 -20.62
C VAL A 50 9.29 -2.19 -19.72
N ASP A 51 9.54 -1.04 -20.34
CA ASP A 51 9.74 0.21 -19.60
C ASP A 51 8.55 0.37 -18.64
N ASN A 52 8.83 0.44 -17.34
CA ASN A 52 7.88 0.43 -16.22
C ASN A 52 7.47 -0.97 -15.71
N SER A 53 8.44 -1.77 -15.26
CA SER A 53 8.16 -2.93 -14.41
C SER A 53 7.41 -2.55 -13.12
N TYR A 54 7.48 -1.28 -12.73
CA TYR A 54 6.74 -0.66 -11.65
C TYR A 54 5.71 0.34 -12.16
N THR A 55 4.60 0.47 -11.44
CA THR A 55 3.65 1.56 -11.59
C THR A 55 3.67 2.42 -10.35
N ASN A 56 3.60 3.73 -10.56
CA ASN A 56 3.39 4.71 -9.51
C ASN A 56 1.92 5.10 -9.51
N LYS A 57 1.26 5.00 -8.36
CA LYS A 57 -0.11 5.46 -8.20
C LYS A 57 -0.16 6.48 -7.08
N PRO A 58 -0.82 7.64 -7.24
CA PRO A 58 -0.92 8.59 -6.15
C PRO A 58 -1.69 7.98 -4.97
N ILE A 59 -1.19 8.16 -3.75
CA ILE A 59 -1.82 7.57 -2.55
C ILE A 59 -3.21 8.17 -2.31
N TYR A 60 -3.40 9.46 -2.63
CA TYR A 60 -4.69 10.13 -2.50
C TYR A 60 -5.77 9.58 -3.44
N ALA A 61 -5.37 8.84 -4.49
CA ALA A 61 -6.30 8.18 -5.39
C ALA A 61 -6.96 6.95 -4.76
N PHE A 62 -6.59 6.56 -3.53
CA PHE A 62 -7.24 5.49 -2.80
C PHE A 62 -8.26 6.04 -1.80
N ARG A 63 -9.37 5.30 -1.63
CA ARG A 63 -10.42 5.68 -0.68
C ARG A 63 -9.88 5.75 0.75
N PRO A 64 -10.32 6.74 1.55
CA PRO A 64 -9.99 6.77 2.98
C PRO A 64 -10.45 5.49 3.68
N LEU A 65 -9.64 5.01 4.61
CA LEU A 65 -10.00 3.90 5.48
C LEU A 65 -11.25 4.23 6.32
N ARG A 66 -11.38 5.50 6.72
CA ARG A 66 -12.53 6.04 7.47
C ARG A 66 -12.91 7.40 6.93
N GLU A 67 -14.20 7.58 6.64
CA GLU A 67 -14.74 8.87 6.22
C GLU A 67 -14.48 9.97 7.24
N GLY A 68 -14.25 11.20 6.75
CA GLY A 68 -13.99 12.37 7.60
C GLY A 68 -12.58 12.46 8.20
N THR A 69 -11.67 11.53 7.89
CA THR A 69 -10.27 11.60 8.36
C THR A 69 -9.43 12.52 7.50
N SER A 70 -8.57 13.32 8.14
CA SER A 70 -7.67 14.27 7.50
C SER A 70 -6.22 14.09 7.98
N ILE A 71 -5.27 14.35 7.09
CA ILE A 71 -3.84 14.39 7.45
C ILE A 71 -3.51 15.58 8.37
N GLU A 72 -4.40 16.58 8.42
CA GLU A 72 -4.30 17.76 9.29
C GLU A 72 -4.88 17.51 10.70
N ASP A 73 -5.50 16.34 10.92
CA ASP A 73 -6.00 15.99 12.25
C ASP A 73 -4.84 15.90 13.24
N LYS A 74 -5.07 16.37 14.47
CA LYS A 74 -4.07 16.29 15.55
C LYS A 74 -3.69 14.85 15.88
N SER A 75 -4.60 13.92 15.68
CA SER A 75 -4.33 12.51 15.90
C SER A 75 -5.12 11.65 14.93
N PHE A 76 -4.57 10.48 14.66
CA PHE A 76 -5.22 9.41 13.91
C PHE A 76 -4.61 8.10 14.37
N SER A 77 -5.44 7.07 14.53
CA SER A 77 -4.96 5.71 14.74
C SER A 77 -5.84 4.73 13.99
N SER A 78 -5.27 3.92 13.10
CA SER A 78 -6.02 2.89 12.36
C SER A 78 -6.45 1.72 13.24
N LEU A 79 -5.80 1.56 14.39
CA LEU A 79 -6.06 0.52 15.39
C LEU A 79 -6.10 1.16 16.79
N PRO A 80 -6.93 0.66 17.72
CA PRO A 80 -6.87 1.09 19.12
C PRO A 80 -5.49 0.76 19.71
N LYS A 81 -4.89 1.73 20.41
CA LYS A 81 -3.52 1.60 20.94
C LYS A 81 -3.41 0.45 21.95
N GLU A 82 -4.44 0.30 22.78
CA GLU A 82 -4.59 -0.73 23.81
C GLU A 82 -4.76 -2.15 23.24
N GLU A 83 -5.12 -2.28 21.95
CA GLU A 83 -5.28 -3.58 21.31
C GLU A 83 -3.98 -4.11 20.71
N ILE A 84 -3.08 -3.22 20.25
CA ILE A 84 -1.89 -3.58 19.45
C ILE A 84 -1.10 -4.75 20.04
N THR A 85 -0.78 -4.68 21.33
CA THR A 85 0.05 -5.70 22.00
C THR A 85 -0.72 -6.98 22.31
N ASN A 86 -2.05 -6.95 22.26
CA ASN A 86 -2.94 -8.06 22.58
C ASN A 86 -3.42 -8.83 21.34
N LEU A 87 -3.21 -8.29 20.13
CA LEU A 87 -3.54 -8.98 18.88
C LEU A 87 -2.78 -10.30 18.76
N LYS A 88 -3.40 -11.29 18.12
CA LYS A 88 -2.78 -12.60 17.91
C LYS A 88 -1.43 -12.49 17.21
N ILE A 89 -1.28 -11.58 16.25
CA ILE A 89 -0.01 -11.37 15.55
C ILE A 89 1.12 -10.90 16.48
N ALA A 90 0.82 -10.01 17.44
CA ALA A 90 1.80 -9.55 18.41
C ALA A 90 2.22 -10.68 19.35
N GLN A 91 1.25 -11.47 19.83
CA GLN A 91 1.45 -12.62 20.71
C GLN A 91 2.14 -13.80 20.01
N TYR A 92 1.97 -13.94 18.70
CA TYR A 92 2.59 -15.00 17.93
C TYR A 92 4.08 -14.73 17.71
N LEU A 93 4.40 -13.50 17.30
CA LEU A 93 5.77 -13.08 17.04
C LEU A 93 6.62 -13.04 18.32
N SER A 94 5.99 -12.95 19.50
CA SER A 94 6.66 -13.02 20.80
C SER A 94 7.03 -14.42 21.28
N GLN A 95 6.55 -15.48 20.62
CA GLN A 95 6.80 -16.86 21.05
C GLN A 95 8.03 -17.52 20.39
N TYR A 96 8.81 -16.77 19.59
CA TYR A 96 10.07 -17.19 18.94
C TYR A 96 10.05 -18.56 18.20
N GLN A 97 8.86 -19.09 17.88
CA GLN A 97 8.66 -20.45 17.39
C GLN A 97 8.36 -20.53 15.89
N VAL A 98 8.96 -19.68 15.06
CA VAL A 98 8.63 -19.66 13.62
C VAL A 98 9.52 -20.61 12.81
N ARG A 99 9.31 -21.92 12.95
CA ARG A 99 10.18 -22.96 12.37
C ARG A 99 10.13 -23.14 10.84
N CYS A 100 9.41 -22.28 10.10
CA CYS A 100 9.56 -22.13 8.64
C CYS A 100 10.15 -20.78 8.21
N GLN A 101 10.38 -19.87 9.15
CA GLN A 101 11.18 -18.68 8.91
C GLN A 101 12.57 -19.00 9.46
N GLN A 102 13.57 -19.19 8.59
CA GLN A 102 14.89 -18.75 9.02
C GLN A 102 14.70 -17.28 9.41
N GLN A 103 15.06 -16.96 10.65
CA GLN A 103 14.69 -15.75 11.38
C GLN A 103 15.28 -14.50 10.73
N ASP A 104 14.84 -14.18 9.53
CA ASP A 104 15.15 -12.90 8.95
C ASP A 104 14.02 -11.95 9.32
N TYR A 105 14.45 -10.84 9.91
CA TYR A 105 13.69 -9.65 10.21
C TYR A 105 12.69 -9.30 9.08
N TYR A 106 13.07 -9.55 7.83
CA TYR A 106 12.23 -9.40 6.64
C TYR A 106 10.90 -10.18 6.71
N SER A 107 10.91 -11.45 7.13
CA SER A 107 9.70 -12.29 7.15
C SER A 107 8.74 -11.87 8.26
N MET A 108 9.29 -11.53 9.44
CA MET A 108 8.51 -11.03 10.57
C MET A 108 7.85 -9.69 10.25
N ARG A 109 8.56 -8.82 9.52
CA ARG A 109 8.03 -7.55 9.06
C ARG A 109 6.81 -7.73 8.16
N HIS A 110 6.85 -8.59 7.13
CA HIS A 110 5.68 -8.82 6.27
C HIS A 110 4.55 -9.49 7.03
N GLN A 111 4.86 -10.42 7.92
CA GLN A 111 3.83 -11.09 8.72
C GLN A 111 3.11 -10.09 9.64
N ALA A 112 3.86 -9.20 10.30
CA ALA A 112 3.32 -8.11 11.10
C ALA A 112 2.50 -7.17 10.22
N LEU A 113 3.08 -6.64 9.14
CA LEU A 113 2.42 -5.73 8.21
C LEU A 113 1.08 -6.31 7.74
N LEU A 114 1.07 -7.57 7.31
CA LEU A 114 -0.13 -8.24 6.83
C LEU A 114 -1.17 -8.45 7.94
N GLY A 115 -0.76 -8.91 9.12
CA GLY A 115 -1.67 -9.15 10.25
C GLY A 115 -2.31 -7.87 10.77
N TYR A 116 -1.52 -6.82 11.00
CA TYR A 116 -2.03 -5.51 11.43
C TYR A 116 -2.87 -4.85 10.34
N THR A 117 -2.50 -4.98 9.05
CA THR A 117 -3.35 -4.47 7.96
C THR A 117 -4.71 -5.16 7.98
N ILE A 118 -4.75 -6.50 8.04
CA ILE A 118 -6.00 -7.27 8.06
C ILE A 118 -6.89 -6.84 9.22
N LYS A 119 -6.33 -6.65 10.42
CA LYS A 119 -7.10 -6.11 11.55
C LYS A 119 -7.61 -4.70 11.25
N ALA A 120 -6.78 -3.81 10.71
CA ALA A 120 -7.17 -2.42 10.44
C ALA A 120 -8.27 -2.27 9.38
N ILE A 121 -8.26 -3.13 8.35
CA ILE A 121 -9.13 -2.96 7.18
C ILE A 121 -10.33 -3.93 7.14
N LYS A 122 -10.24 -5.07 7.83
CA LYS A 122 -11.29 -6.11 7.85
C LYS A 122 -11.80 -6.40 9.26
N ASP A 123 -11.19 -5.83 10.30
CA ASP A 123 -11.49 -6.13 11.70
C ASP A 123 -11.36 -7.62 12.06
N ILE A 124 -10.40 -8.30 11.43
CA ILE A 124 -10.11 -9.72 11.64
C ILE A 124 -8.79 -9.84 12.40
N ASP A 125 -8.81 -10.42 13.60
CA ASP A 125 -7.60 -10.72 14.38
C ASP A 125 -7.09 -12.14 14.09
N ILE A 126 -6.06 -12.21 13.26
CA ILE A 126 -5.41 -13.46 12.86
C ILE A 126 -3.89 -13.34 12.89
N VAL A 127 -3.23 -14.49 12.90
CA VAL A 127 -1.83 -14.62 12.50
C VAL A 127 -1.81 -15.09 11.05
N PRO A 128 -1.26 -14.30 10.10
CA PRO A 128 -1.16 -14.75 8.72
C PRO A 128 -0.20 -15.93 8.56
N SER A 129 -0.59 -16.92 7.76
CA SER A 129 0.24 -18.07 7.42
C SER A 129 1.22 -17.71 6.30
N MET A 130 2.50 -17.59 6.65
CA MET A 130 3.59 -17.43 5.69
C MET A 130 3.88 -18.74 4.96
N THR A 131 3.67 -19.89 5.59
CA THR A 131 3.82 -21.20 4.92
C THR A 131 2.78 -21.38 3.81
N TRP A 132 1.55 -20.90 4.01
CA TRP A 132 0.54 -20.81 2.96
C TRP A 132 1.03 -19.94 1.79
N LEU A 133 1.58 -18.76 2.06
CA LEU A 133 2.10 -17.88 1.00
C LEU A 133 3.28 -18.51 0.26
N ILE A 134 4.14 -19.26 0.95
CA ILE A 134 5.23 -20.01 0.32
C ILE A 134 4.66 -21.14 -0.57
N ALA A 135 3.70 -21.92 -0.09
CA ALA A 135 3.07 -22.99 -0.86
C ALA A 135 2.30 -22.47 -2.09
N LYS A 136 1.74 -21.26 -2.00
CA LYS A 136 1.03 -20.59 -3.10
C LYS A 136 1.92 -19.66 -3.95
N SER A 137 3.21 -19.56 -3.62
CA SER A 137 4.15 -18.75 -4.41
C SER A 137 4.31 -19.32 -5.83
N PRO A 138 4.77 -18.52 -6.81
CA PRO A 138 4.94 -19.01 -8.18
C PRO A 138 5.78 -20.29 -8.19
N GLU A 139 5.39 -21.30 -8.97
CA GLU A 139 6.21 -22.51 -9.15
C GLU A 139 7.51 -22.15 -9.88
N LYS A 140 7.40 -21.20 -10.83
CA LYS A 140 8.51 -20.72 -11.64
C LYS A 140 8.45 -19.21 -11.83
N VAL A 141 9.61 -18.58 -11.79
CA VAL A 141 9.78 -17.18 -12.19
C VAL A 141 10.60 -17.13 -13.48
N THR A 142 10.04 -16.52 -14.50
CA THR A 142 10.67 -16.31 -15.80
C THR A 142 11.12 -14.86 -15.90
N TYR A 143 12.43 -14.65 -15.88
CA TYR A 143 13.03 -13.34 -16.12
C TYR A 143 13.35 -13.20 -17.59
N ILE A 144 12.92 -12.09 -18.19
CA ILE A 144 13.30 -11.68 -19.53
C ILE A 144 14.11 -10.40 -19.39
N ASP A 145 15.37 -10.42 -19.81
CA ASP A 145 16.22 -9.23 -19.75
C ASP A 145 16.00 -8.29 -20.95
N LYS A 146 16.77 -7.20 -20.99
CA LYS A 146 16.65 -6.16 -22.03
C LYS A 146 16.99 -6.67 -23.44
N ASP A 147 17.84 -7.69 -23.54
CA ASP A 147 18.25 -8.28 -24.81
C ASP A 147 17.25 -9.37 -25.28
N GLY A 148 16.29 -9.72 -24.41
CA GLY A 148 15.27 -10.74 -24.66
C GLY A 148 15.69 -12.13 -24.19
N ASP A 149 16.84 -12.26 -23.54
CA ASP A 149 17.30 -13.52 -23.00
C ASP A 149 16.43 -13.91 -21.81
N THR A 150 16.12 -15.21 -21.76
CA THR A 150 15.18 -15.76 -20.79
C THR A 150 15.91 -16.63 -19.77
N ARG A 151 15.73 -16.30 -18.49
CA ARG A 151 16.19 -17.10 -17.35
C ARG A 151 15.00 -17.60 -16.54
N ASN A 152 14.90 -18.93 -16.42
CA ASN A 152 13.90 -19.56 -15.56
C ASN A 152 14.48 -19.88 -14.19
N VAL A 153 13.68 -19.68 -13.15
CA VAL A 153 14.04 -19.95 -11.76
C VAL A 153 12.90 -20.70 -11.10
N VAL A 154 13.16 -21.90 -10.60
CA VAL A 154 12.19 -22.66 -9.78
C VAL A 154 12.32 -22.17 -8.34
N THR A 155 11.19 -21.82 -7.70
CA THR A 155 11.18 -21.22 -6.35
C THR A 155 11.38 -22.26 -5.25
N GLY A 156 11.00 -23.51 -5.49
CA GLY A 156 11.29 -24.66 -4.64
C GLY A 156 10.43 -24.77 -3.36
N HIS A 157 9.45 -23.89 -3.15
CA HIS A 157 8.42 -23.93 -2.09
C HIS A 157 8.90 -24.46 -0.72
N LYS A 158 10.01 -23.93 -0.22
CA LYS A 158 10.63 -24.37 1.04
C LYS A 158 10.87 -23.19 1.97
N CYS A 159 10.86 -23.48 3.27
CA CYS A 159 11.17 -22.55 4.35
C CYS A 159 12.57 -21.92 4.25
N ALA A 160 13.55 -22.74 3.82
CA ALA A 160 14.94 -22.36 3.68
C ALA A 160 15.39 -22.72 2.27
N SER A 161 15.26 -21.77 1.35
CA SER A 161 15.76 -21.87 -0.03
C SER A 161 16.72 -20.73 -0.34
N GLU A 162 17.63 -20.95 -1.28
CA GLU A 162 18.60 -19.93 -1.72
C GLU A 162 17.93 -18.64 -2.25
N ARG A 163 16.67 -18.75 -2.68
CA ARG A 163 15.79 -17.60 -2.94
C ARG A 163 14.58 -17.71 -2.05
N ASN A 164 14.28 -16.65 -1.31
CA ASN A 164 13.14 -16.65 -0.40
C ASN A 164 11.85 -16.58 -1.23
N PRO A 165 10.95 -17.57 -1.19
CA PRO A 165 9.69 -17.50 -1.93
C PRO A 165 8.81 -16.32 -1.49
N LEU A 166 9.06 -15.78 -0.29
CA LEU A 166 8.43 -14.56 0.21
C LEU A 166 8.88 -13.30 -0.53
N ASP A 167 9.94 -13.33 -1.34
CA ASP A 167 10.29 -12.22 -2.24
C ASP A 167 9.17 -11.95 -3.27
N TYR A 168 8.28 -12.93 -3.49
CA TYR A 168 7.15 -12.82 -4.40
C TYR A 168 5.80 -12.71 -3.67
N TYR A 169 5.80 -12.50 -2.35
CA TYR A 169 4.58 -12.58 -1.55
C TYR A 169 3.49 -11.59 -2.00
N GLY A 170 3.86 -10.41 -2.49
CA GLY A 170 2.94 -9.45 -3.09
C GLY A 170 2.16 -9.99 -4.28
N PHE A 171 2.84 -10.73 -5.16
CA PHE A 171 2.21 -11.39 -6.31
C PHE A 171 1.32 -12.55 -5.86
N THR A 172 1.78 -13.32 -4.87
CA THR A 172 1.01 -14.40 -4.25
C THR A 172 -0.26 -13.86 -3.60
N LEU A 173 -0.16 -12.81 -2.79
CA LEU A 173 -1.30 -12.16 -2.13
C LEU A 173 -2.34 -11.70 -3.15
N LYS A 174 -1.89 -11.14 -4.27
CA LYS A 174 -2.78 -10.65 -5.33
C LYS A 174 -3.59 -11.78 -5.95
N LYS A 175 -2.95 -12.91 -6.29
CA LYS A 175 -3.64 -14.04 -6.93
C LYS A 175 -4.43 -14.89 -5.92
N TYR A 176 -3.84 -15.15 -4.77
CA TYR A 176 -4.27 -16.20 -3.84
C TYR A 176 -4.73 -15.71 -2.48
N GLY A 177 -4.48 -14.46 -2.10
CA GLY A 177 -4.76 -14.00 -0.75
C GLY A 177 -3.87 -14.68 0.29
N VAL A 178 -4.35 -14.72 1.53
CA VAL A 178 -3.67 -15.34 2.67
C VAL A 178 -4.65 -16.09 3.57
N ALA A 179 -4.19 -17.19 4.17
CA ALA A 179 -4.92 -17.96 5.17
C ALA A 179 -4.32 -17.74 6.58
N SER A 180 -5.07 -18.10 7.61
CA SER A 180 -4.64 -18.02 9.03
C SER A 180 -3.72 -19.19 9.42
N THR A 181 -2.87 -19.00 10.42
CA THR A 181 -2.11 -20.11 11.04
C THR A 181 -3.00 -21.08 11.80
N GLU A 182 -4.24 -20.72 12.09
CA GLU A 182 -5.27 -21.64 12.57
C GLU A 182 -5.70 -22.67 11.53
N CYS A 183 -5.24 -22.55 10.28
CA CYS A 183 -5.46 -23.52 9.22
C CYS A 183 -4.13 -24.12 8.74
N PHE A 184 -3.11 -23.26 8.54
CA PHE A 184 -1.77 -23.67 8.11
C PHE A 184 -0.68 -23.09 9.01
N VAL A 185 -0.14 -23.91 9.90
CA VAL A 185 0.91 -23.53 10.85
C VAL A 185 2.20 -23.08 10.14
N ASN A 186 2.90 -22.11 10.71
CA ASN A 186 4.12 -21.51 10.14
C ASN A 186 5.42 -22.29 10.45
N ASN A 187 5.31 -23.60 10.74
CA ASN A 187 6.47 -24.46 10.99
C ASN A 187 6.78 -25.40 9.81
N GLN A 188 5.89 -25.53 8.83
CA GLN A 188 6.06 -26.40 7.67
C GLN A 188 5.24 -25.86 6.49
N VAL A 189 5.83 -25.86 5.29
CA VAL A 189 5.10 -25.55 4.05
C VAL A 189 4.09 -26.67 3.77
N PRO A 190 2.78 -26.37 3.67
CA PRO A 190 1.78 -27.39 3.38
C PRO A 190 1.95 -27.92 1.95
N VAL A 191 1.81 -29.24 1.79
CA VAL A 191 1.83 -29.91 0.48
C VAL A 191 0.46 -29.82 -0.20
N ASP A 192 -0.61 -29.94 0.59
CA ASP A 192 -1.98 -29.71 0.15
C ASP A 192 -2.51 -28.41 0.76
N THR A 193 -3.04 -27.56 -0.10
CA THR A 193 -3.57 -26.23 0.22
C THR A 193 -5.08 -26.16 0.01
N THR A 194 -5.74 -27.28 -0.29
CA THR A 194 -7.19 -27.33 -0.51
C THR A 194 -7.98 -27.49 0.80
N LYS A 195 -7.33 -27.99 1.85
CA LYS A 195 -7.91 -28.28 3.17
C LYS A 195 -6.98 -27.79 4.27
N CYS A 196 -7.56 -27.41 5.41
CA CYS A 196 -6.79 -27.06 6.58
C CYS A 196 -6.01 -28.26 7.11
N THR A 197 -4.78 -28.01 7.57
CA THR A 197 -3.92 -29.05 8.14
C THR A 197 -4.22 -29.31 9.62
N ASN A 198 -5.12 -28.54 10.23
CA ASN A 198 -5.45 -28.66 11.64
C ASN A 198 -6.44 -29.80 11.90
N GLU A 199 -6.13 -30.62 12.90
CA GLU A 199 -6.73 -31.94 13.15
C GLU A 199 -8.23 -31.92 13.53
N SER A 200 -8.80 -30.74 13.81
CA SER A 200 -10.16 -30.61 14.34
C SER A 200 -11.25 -30.81 13.28
N ASP A 201 -10.97 -30.52 12.01
CA ASP A 201 -11.87 -30.76 10.88
C ASP A 201 -11.07 -31.00 9.60
N PRO A 202 -10.88 -32.27 9.18
CA PRO A 202 -10.06 -32.61 8.02
C PRO A 202 -10.69 -32.18 6.68
N GLU A 203 -11.95 -31.75 6.65
CA GLU A 203 -12.62 -31.26 5.45
C GLU A 203 -12.77 -29.73 5.43
N ALA A 204 -12.35 -29.04 6.49
CA ALA A 204 -12.39 -27.59 6.56
C ALA A 204 -11.54 -26.98 5.44
N GLN A 205 -12.16 -26.13 4.62
CA GLN A 205 -11.46 -25.35 3.62
C GLN A 205 -10.85 -24.10 4.26
N PRO A 206 -9.70 -23.62 3.77
CA PRO A 206 -9.12 -22.40 4.27
C PRO A 206 -10.00 -21.18 3.97
N ASP A 207 -10.26 -20.37 5.00
CA ASP A 207 -10.78 -19.03 4.80
C ASP A 207 -9.67 -18.13 4.28
N VAL A 208 -9.73 -17.83 2.99
CA VAL A 208 -8.73 -17.05 2.27
C VAL A 208 -9.20 -15.61 2.18
N ILE A 209 -8.43 -14.73 2.79
CA ILE A 209 -8.70 -13.29 2.81
C ILE A 209 -7.64 -12.53 2.01
N MET A 210 -7.87 -11.23 1.78
CA MET A 210 -6.93 -10.34 1.10
C MET A 210 -6.59 -10.72 -0.36
N LYS A 211 -7.36 -11.60 -1.00
CA LYS A 211 -7.23 -11.84 -2.45
C LYS A 211 -7.42 -10.52 -3.21
N GLY A 212 -6.55 -10.26 -4.19
CA GLY A 212 -6.49 -9.00 -4.94
C GLY A 212 -5.62 -7.91 -4.30
N TYR A 213 -5.21 -8.07 -3.04
CA TYR A 213 -4.28 -7.14 -2.39
C TYR A 213 -2.83 -7.46 -2.75
N ARG A 214 -1.95 -6.49 -2.61
CA ARG A 214 -0.50 -6.63 -2.82
C ARG A 214 0.27 -5.63 -1.97
N ASP A 215 1.57 -5.76 -1.95
CA ASP A 215 2.49 -4.79 -1.36
C ASP A 215 2.84 -3.65 -2.31
N GLY A 216 3.21 -2.51 -1.74
CA GLY A 216 3.82 -1.41 -2.45
C GLY A 216 4.64 -0.53 -1.51
N ILE A 217 5.59 0.17 -2.11
CA ILE A 217 6.50 1.07 -1.42
C ILE A 217 5.97 2.50 -1.54
N ILE A 218 5.79 3.19 -0.43
CA ILE A 218 5.48 4.63 -0.46
C ILE A 218 6.76 5.43 -0.71
N THR A 219 6.72 6.33 -1.69
CA THR A 219 7.88 7.17 -2.06
C THR A 219 7.61 8.64 -1.75
N GLY A 220 8.64 9.37 -1.33
CA GLY A 220 8.58 10.82 -1.09
C GLY A 220 8.91 11.30 0.32
N ASN A 221 9.16 10.36 1.24
CA ASN A 221 9.94 10.54 2.47
C ASN A 221 9.56 11.78 3.30
N ASN A 222 8.28 12.01 3.54
CA ASN A 222 7.83 13.10 4.40
C ASN A 222 6.59 12.69 5.21
N ALA A 223 6.34 13.43 6.29
CA ALA A 223 5.24 13.16 7.20
C ALA A 223 3.87 13.21 6.52
N THR A 224 3.68 14.09 5.54
CA THR A 224 2.42 14.18 4.77
C THR A 224 2.13 12.89 4.02
N THR A 225 3.13 12.31 3.35
CA THR A 225 2.99 11.06 2.60
C THR A 225 2.69 9.88 3.53
N MET A 226 3.37 9.81 4.68
CA MET A 226 3.13 8.78 5.69
C MET A 226 1.73 8.89 6.30
N LYS A 227 1.29 10.09 6.72
CA LYS A 227 -0.08 10.33 7.21
C LYS A 227 -1.11 9.95 6.16
N LEU A 228 -0.87 10.29 4.89
CA LEU A 228 -1.75 9.93 3.80
C LEU A 228 -1.84 8.40 3.66
N ALA A 229 -0.71 7.69 3.65
CA ALA A 229 -0.68 6.22 3.61
C ALA A 229 -1.45 5.58 4.78
N LEU A 230 -1.25 6.05 6.01
CA LEU A 230 -1.95 5.56 7.20
C LEU A 230 -3.47 5.73 7.08
N THR A 231 -3.94 6.88 6.59
CA THR A 231 -5.37 7.13 6.41
C THR A 231 -6.01 6.33 5.27
N ARG A 232 -5.23 5.70 4.38
CA ARG A 232 -5.72 4.92 3.22
C ARG A 232 -5.54 3.42 3.39
N PHE A 233 -4.42 3.00 3.94
CA PHE A 233 -4.01 1.58 4.00
C PHE A 233 -3.97 1.03 5.43
N GLY A 234 -4.23 1.88 6.44
CA GLY A 234 -4.30 1.52 7.85
C GLY A 234 -2.94 1.58 8.52
N VAL A 235 -2.02 0.70 8.15
CA VAL A 235 -0.68 0.62 8.75
C VAL A 235 0.42 0.72 7.71
N VAL A 236 1.60 1.12 8.14
CA VAL A 236 2.80 1.21 7.31
C VAL A 236 3.95 0.50 8.02
N ALA A 237 4.59 -0.46 7.37
CA ALA A 237 5.84 -1.01 7.86
C ALA A 237 6.97 -0.02 7.57
N ASN A 238 7.65 0.43 8.61
CA ASN A 238 8.82 1.29 8.45
C ASN A 238 10.00 0.45 7.95
N THR A 239 10.49 0.73 6.75
CA THR A 239 11.57 -0.06 6.13
C THR A 239 12.95 0.56 6.33
N GLN A 240 13.05 1.77 6.92
CA GLN A 240 14.31 2.47 7.13
C GLN A 240 14.45 3.09 8.54
N GLY A 241 15.69 3.28 8.99
CA GLY A 241 16.04 3.97 10.24
C GLY A 241 16.18 3.06 11.46
N TYR A 242 16.30 3.67 12.65
CA TYR A 242 16.49 2.98 13.93
C TYR A 242 15.19 2.41 14.52
N ALA A 243 14.04 2.75 13.94
CA ALA A 243 12.71 2.49 14.49
C ALA A 243 11.92 1.50 13.62
N TYR A 244 12.53 0.33 13.42
CA TYR A 244 11.95 -0.82 12.72
C TYR A 244 10.64 -1.27 13.37
N GLY A 245 9.55 -1.31 12.60
CA GLY A 245 8.23 -1.67 13.17
C GLY A 245 7.04 -1.27 12.30
N ILE A 246 5.86 -1.32 12.91
CA ILE A 246 4.60 -0.95 12.29
C ILE A 246 4.15 0.40 12.82
N ILE A 247 4.08 1.39 11.93
CA ILE A 247 3.43 2.67 12.22
C ILE A 247 1.93 2.49 11.96
N PHE A 248 1.11 2.84 12.93
CA PHE A 248 -0.35 2.66 12.85
C PHE A 248 -1.13 3.95 13.15
N GLY A 249 -0.43 5.06 13.39
CA GLY A 249 -1.06 6.34 13.65
C GLY A 249 -0.09 7.46 14.00
N TRP A 250 -0.65 8.58 14.43
CA TRP A 250 0.07 9.70 15.01
C TRP A 250 -0.77 10.38 16.11
N GLU A 251 -0.07 11.04 17.03
CA GLU A 251 -0.64 11.92 18.05
C GLU A 251 0.27 13.14 18.19
N ASP A 252 -0.30 14.32 17.91
CA ASP A 252 0.41 15.58 17.78
C ASP A 252 1.60 15.44 16.81
N ASP A 253 2.81 15.70 17.27
CA ASP A 253 4.05 15.59 16.50
C ASP A 253 4.77 14.24 16.73
N ASN A 254 4.03 13.17 17.04
CA ASN A 254 4.62 11.84 17.23
C ASN A 254 3.92 10.76 16.41
N TRP A 255 4.70 9.88 15.78
CA TRP A 255 4.26 8.60 15.26
C TRP A 255 3.87 7.65 16.40
N LEU A 256 2.77 6.92 16.21
CA LEU A 256 2.44 5.75 17.01
C LEU A 256 3.07 4.53 16.35
N LEU A 257 4.12 4.01 16.99
CA LEU A 257 4.94 2.92 16.47
C LEU A 257 4.80 1.69 17.37
N ALA A 258 4.64 0.53 16.75
CA ALA A 258 4.83 -0.77 17.38
C ALA A 258 6.14 -1.38 16.82
N PRO A 259 7.30 -1.10 17.44
CA PRO A 259 8.55 -1.71 17.06
C PRO A 259 8.55 -3.17 17.51
N PHE A 260 9.28 -3.99 16.77
CA PHE A 260 9.59 -5.34 17.20
C PHE A 260 10.90 -5.31 17.98
N GLU A 261 10.83 -5.44 19.30
CA GLU A 261 12.03 -5.49 20.15
C GLU A 261 12.53 -6.94 20.20
N TYR A 262 13.63 -7.21 19.49
CA TYR A 262 14.18 -8.56 19.33
C TYR A 262 14.57 -9.18 20.67
N ASP A 263 15.28 -8.43 21.51
CA ASP A 263 15.81 -8.93 22.78
C ASP A 263 14.73 -9.24 23.81
N GLN A 264 13.56 -8.62 23.68
CA GLN A 264 12.43 -8.80 24.59
C GLN A 264 11.27 -9.56 23.97
N GLU A 265 11.42 -9.97 22.70
CA GLU A 265 10.42 -10.68 21.91
C GLU A 265 9.02 -10.05 22.05
N LYS A 266 8.92 -8.72 22.00
CA LYS A 266 7.64 -8.04 22.25
C LYS A 266 7.41 -6.85 21.33
N PHE A 267 6.13 -6.59 21.10
CA PHE A 267 5.68 -5.30 20.59
C PHE A 267 5.30 -4.42 21.76
N GLU A 268 5.85 -3.21 21.81
CA GLU A 268 5.40 -2.18 22.73
C GLU A 268 5.01 -0.93 21.95
N VAL A 269 3.86 -0.34 22.27
CA VAL A 269 3.52 0.92 21.62
C VAL A 269 4.41 2.02 22.17
N THR A 270 5.19 2.62 21.28
CA THR A 270 6.05 3.76 21.55
C THR A 270 5.60 4.97 20.74
N LYS A 271 5.97 6.16 21.23
CA LYS A 271 5.81 7.41 20.51
C LYS A 271 7.17 7.83 19.98
N VAL A 272 7.27 8.06 18.68
CA VAL A 272 8.50 8.52 18.04
C VAL A 272 8.24 9.88 17.42
N PRO A 273 9.06 10.92 17.69
CA PRO A 273 8.86 12.24 17.11
C PRO A 273 8.79 12.20 15.58
N ILE A 274 7.91 13.00 15.00
CA ILE A 274 7.84 13.23 13.56
C ILE A 274 8.95 14.21 13.20
N ASN A 275 10.12 13.68 12.83
CA ASN A 275 11.24 14.52 12.42
C ASN A 275 11.19 14.78 10.90
N GLY A 276 11.14 16.06 10.51
CA GLY A 276 11.02 16.46 9.10
C GLY A 276 12.21 16.08 8.20
N SER A 277 13.35 15.68 8.78
CA SER A 277 14.56 15.28 8.05
C SER A 277 14.77 13.77 7.92
N GLU A 278 13.93 12.94 8.54
CA GLU A 278 14.11 11.49 8.52
C GLU A 278 13.52 10.86 7.26
N TYR A 279 14.32 10.02 6.63
CA TYR A 279 13.95 9.30 5.42
C TYR A 279 12.99 8.17 5.79
N HIS A 280 11.70 8.38 5.53
CA HIS A 280 10.66 7.38 5.74
C HIS A 280 10.28 6.75 4.40
N GLU A 281 10.96 5.65 4.06
CA GLU A 281 10.39 4.69 3.12
C GLU A 281 9.51 3.73 3.92
N GLY A 282 8.34 3.43 3.37
CA GLY A 282 7.37 2.58 4.03
C GLY A 282 6.81 1.56 3.06
N GLU A 283 6.44 0.42 3.60
CA GLU A 283 5.75 -0.64 2.86
C GLU A 283 4.31 -0.73 3.35
N VAL A 284 3.37 -0.86 2.41
CA VAL A 284 1.94 -0.96 2.69
C VAL A 284 1.31 -2.09 1.90
N ILE A 285 0.24 -2.66 2.44
CA ILE A 285 -0.61 -3.61 1.71
C ILE A 285 -1.86 -2.88 1.23
N PHE A 286 -2.14 -2.97 -0.06
CA PHE A 286 -3.23 -2.24 -0.70
C PHE A 286 -3.91 -3.08 -1.78
N ASN A 287 -5.10 -2.67 -2.20
CA ASN A 287 -5.81 -3.26 -3.34
C ASN A 287 -6.11 -2.16 -4.36
N GLU A 288 -5.69 -2.40 -5.61
CA GLU A 288 -5.84 -1.46 -6.72
C GLU A 288 -7.30 -1.11 -7.02
N ASP A 289 -8.23 -2.02 -6.73
CA ASP A 289 -9.67 -1.88 -6.95
C ASP A 289 -10.33 -0.88 -5.98
N PHE A 290 -9.65 -0.50 -4.89
CA PHE A 290 -10.10 0.57 -3.99
C PHE A 290 -9.59 1.96 -4.39
N ALA A 291 -8.89 2.06 -5.51
CA ALA A 291 -8.63 3.35 -6.08
C ALA A 291 -9.90 3.94 -6.68
N ILE A 292 -10.10 5.23 -6.43
CA ILE A 292 -11.21 6.01 -6.95
C ILE A 292 -10.98 6.23 -8.44
N ASP A 293 -11.93 5.78 -9.25
CA ASP A 293 -11.96 6.14 -10.66
C ASP A 293 -12.50 7.57 -10.82
N CYS A 294 -11.60 8.54 -10.88
CA CYS A 294 -11.95 9.94 -11.12
C CYS A 294 -12.65 10.18 -12.48
N SER A 295 -12.81 9.17 -13.36
CA SER A 295 -13.61 9.31 -14.58
C SER A 295 -15.09 8.96 -14.39
N SER A 296 -15.44 8.20 -13.35
CA SER A 296 -16.80 7.69 -13.13
C SER A 296 -17.35 7.88 -11.72
N GLU A 297 -16.49 8.14 -10.73
CA GLU A 297 -16.87 8.15 -9.31
C GLU A 297 -16.85 9.55 -8.67
N ILE A 298 -16.54 10.61 -9.42
CA ILE A 298 -16.54 11.98 -8.88
C ILE A 298 -17.96 12.43 -8.55
N GLN A 299 -18.15 12.90 -7.32
CA GLN A 299 -19.35 13.59 -6.85
C GLN A 299 -19.04 15.08 -6.58
N ALA A 300 -20.09 15.89 -6.43
CA ALA A 300 -19.97 17.34 -6.22
C ALA A 300 -19.18 17.74 -4.96
N ASP A 301 -19.09 16.85 -3.98
CA ASP A 301 -18.37 16.99 -2.71
C ASP A 301 -17.01 16.28 -2.68
N THR A 302 -16.63 15.58 -3.77
CA THR A 302 -15.32 14.92 -3.85
C THR A 302 -14.20 15.94 -3.78
N ILE A 303 -13.43 15.94 -2.69
CA ILE A 303 -12.37 16.91 -2.44
C ILE A 303 -11.29 16.88 -3.54
N GLN A 304 -10.70 18.04 -3.82
CA GLN A 304 -9.70 18.21 -4.88
C GLN A 304 -8.47 17.32 -4.67
N ASP A 305 -8.10 17.05 -3.42
CA ASP A 305 -6.96 16.19 -3.10
C ASP A 305 -7.19 14.74 -3.50
N VAL A 306 -8.45 14.28 -3.52
CA VAL A 306 -8.80 12.91 -3.89
C VAL A 306 -8.87 12.75 -5.41
N CYS A 307 -9.55 13.67 -6.08
CA CYS A 307 -9.57 13.74 -7.54
C CYS A 307 -9.19 15.17 -7.96
N PRO A 308 -7.99 15.40 -8.53
CA PRO A 308 -7.62 16.74 -8.97
C PRO A 308 -8.64 17.30 -9.97
N CYS A 309 -8.95 18.59 -9.85
CA CYS A 309 -9.81 19.26 -10.81
C CYS A 309 -9.17 19.22 -12.21
N PRO A 310 -9.95 18.96 -13.28
CA PRO A 310 -9.43 19.00 -14.64
C PRO A 310 -8.84 20.37 -14.97
N ILE A 311 -7.72 20.36 -15.71
CA ILE A 311 -7.06 21.59 -16.16
C ILE A 311 -7.63 22.04 -17.50
N ASP A 312 -8.02 21.08 -18.35
CA ASP A 312 -8.67 21.37 -19.62
C ASP A 312 -10.08 21.92 -19.37
N LYS A 313 -10.41 23.04 -20.04
CA LYS A 313 -11.68 23.73 -19.85
C LYS A 313 -12.88 22.84 -20.19
N LYS A 314 -12.80 21.99 -21.22
CA LYS A 314 -13.91 21.13 -21.64
C LYS A 314 -14.15 19.99 -20.66
N ASP A 315 -13.09 19.48 -20.04
CA ASP A 315 -13.20 18.45 -19.02
C ASP A 315 -13.64 19.05 -17.67
N LEU A 316 -13.17 20.27 -17.37
CA LEU A 316 -13.60 21.02 -16.20
C LEU A 316 -15.09 21.35 -16.23
N GLU A 317 -15.62 21.77 -17.40
CA GLU A 317 -17.05 22.03 -17.59
C GLU A 317 -17.93 20.79 -17.39
N LYS A 318 -17.37 19.58 -17.50
CA LYS A 318 -18.07 18.31 -17.25
C LYS A 318 -17.88 17.80 -15.83
N ASP A 319 -16.94 18.37 -15.06
CA ASP A 319 -16.68 17.95 -13.70
C ASP A 319 -17.88 18.35 -12.81
N PRO A 320 -18.51 17.41 -12.09
CA PRO A 320 -19.69 17.71 -11.26
C PRO A 320 -19.39 18.70 -10.12
N ARG A 321 -18.12 19.00 -9.85
CA ARG A 321 -17.66 19.98 -8.86
C ARG A 321 -17.45 21.38 -9.45
N TYR A 322 -17.61 21.54 -10.76
CA TYR A 322 -17.49 22.81 -11.48
C TYR A 322 -18.85 23.53 -11.56
N PHE A 323 -19.30 24.06 -10.42
CA PHE A 323 -20.47 24.93 -10.32
C PHE A 323 -20.15 26.13 -9.45
N LYS A 324 -20.90 27.23 -9.52
CA LYS A 324 -20.59 28.45 -8.75
C LYS A 324 -20.47 28.16 -7.25
N GLY A 325 -19.26 28.30 -6.70
CA GLY A 325 -18.94 27.99 -5.29
C GLY A 325 -18.48 26.55 -5.03
N GLY A 326 -18.46 25.71 -6.05
CA GLY A 326 -17.96 24.33 -6.01
C GLY A 326 -16.43 24.25 -6.00
N ILE A 327 -15.93 23.08 -5.61
CA ILE A 327 -14.51 22.80 -5.35
C ILE A 327 -13.63 23.15 -6.56
N CYS A 328 -14.09 22.85 -7.77
CA CYS A 328 -13.31 23.06 -9.00
C CYS A 328 -13.62 24.37 -9.72
N TYR A 329 -14.57 25.18 -9.21
CA TYR A 329 -15.03 26.40 -9.87
C TYR A 329 -14.04 27.56 -9.80
N SER A 330 -13.29 27.67 -8.69
CA SER A 330 -12.18 28.61 -8.60
C SER A 330 -10.96 28.00 -9.29
N GLY A 331 -10.77 28.33 -10.57
CA GLY A 331 -9.54 28.00 -11.29
C GLY A 331 -8.30 28.33 -10.43
N SER A 332 -7.41 27.36 -10.32
CA SER A 332 -6.13 27.37 -9.60
C SER A 332 -5.39 28.73 -9.60
N MET A 333 -5.73 29.60 -8.64
CA MET A 333 -4.94 30.75 -8.20
C MET A 333 -5.09 30.97 -6.70
N ARG A 334 -4.93 29.90 -5.91
CA ARG A 334 -4.37 30.03 -4.56
C ARG A 334 -2.92 29.57 -4.59
N VAL A 335 -2.10 30.29 -5.35
CA VAL A 335 -0.68 30.38 -5.00
C VAL A 335 -0.66 31.05 -3.64
N THR A 336 -0.20 30.33 -2.62
CA THR A 336 0.04 30.84 -1.28
C THR A 336 1.03 31.99 -1.36
N LEU A 337 0.54 33.22 -1.50
CA LEU A 337 1.31 34.42 -1.24
C LEU A 337 1.49 34.50 0.28
N SER A 338 2.54 33.88 0.80
CA SER A 338 3.11 34.28 2.09
C SER A 338 3.65 35.70 1.92
N VAL A 339 2.78 36.69 2.12
CA VAL A 339 3.20 38.08 2.29
C VAL A 339 3.86 38.15 3.66
N ILE A 340 5.18 38.04 3.67
CA ILE A 340 6.01 38.52 4.78
C ILE A 340 5.78 40.03 4.83
N THR A 341 4.90 40.49 5.71
CA THR A 341 4.82 41.90 6.08
C THR A 341 6.06 42.26 6.87
N THR A 342 7.13 42.63 6.17
CA THR A 342 8.27 43.34 6.74
C THR A 342 7.79 44.75 7.10
N THR A 343 7.31 44.93 8.32
CA THR A 343 7.18 46.27 8.92
C THR A 343 8.58 46.84 9.12
N MET A 344 9.08 47.54 8.10
CA MET A 344 10.16 48.52 8.27
C MET A 344 9.64 49.66 9.16
N LEU A 345 9.87 49.53 10.46
CA LEU A 345 9.85 50.67 11.36
C LEU A 345 11.11 51.50 11.07
N LEU A 346 10.94 52.56 10.28
CA LEU A 346 11.86 53.70 10.24
C LEU A 346 11.43 54.67 11.35
N PRO A 347 12.21 54.86 12.44
CA PRO A 347 12.09 56.07 13.22
C PRO A 347 12.93 57.15 12.55
N ILE A 348 12.23 58.05 11.86
CA ILE A 348 12.68 59.43 11.67
C ILE A 348 12.81 60.03 13.07
N LEU A 349 14.04 60.13 13.60
CA LEU A 349 14.33 61.04 14.69
C LEU A 349 15.06 62.26 14.10
N VAL A 350 14.23 63.29 13.93
CA VAL A 350 14.60 64.66 13.59
C VAL A 350 15.49 65.24 14.68
N LEU A 351 16.61 65.81 14.23
CA LEU A 351 17.31 66.95 14.82
C LEU A 351 16.39 67.85 15.63
N LEU A 352 16.62 67.99 16.94
CA LEU A 352 16.39 69.20 17.75
C LEU A 352 16.80 68.94 19.20
N LEU A 353 18.10 69.09 19.49
CA LEU A 353 18.71 69.85 20.61
C LEU A 353 20.21 69.53 20.72
#